data_AF-A0A1J5NZ81-F1
#
_entry.id   AF-A0A1J5NZ81-F1
#
_cell.length_a   1.000
_cell.length_b   1.000
_cell.length_c   1.000
_cell.angle_alpha   90.00
_cell.angle_beta   90.00
_cell.angle_gamma   90.00
#
_symmetry.space_group_name_H-M   'P 1'
#
loop_
_entity.id
_entity.type
_entity.pdbx_description
1 polymer ?
#
loop_
_entity_poly.entity_id
_entity_poly.type
_entity_poly.pdbx_seq_one_letter_code
_entity_poly.pdbx_strand_id
1 'polypeptide(L)'
;MSRASRRQVLSIGPSRPVRSIAMKINQLLQQRASLLRQTRLANVAFMYAEVGRFVGRIVRGNLRGQVTLYLADSTAQRAWPILVADEGSQAVLEEHFLDKDILDLADLLVFTAGNEPRASFTFRLEEFGSRFGLALRHELEAAGVELTDGAELPQDKTRE
;
A
#
# COMPACT_ATOMS: atom_id res chain seq x y z
N MET A 1 -24.83 2.04 -75.61
CA MET A 1 -23.43 2.07 -76.10
C MET A 1 -22.69 3.19 -75.41
N SER A 2 -21.40 2.99 -75.14
CA SER A 2 -20.37 3.95 -74.71
C SER A 2 -20.26 4.36 -73.23
N ARG A 3 -19.06 4.05 -72.73
CA ARG A 3 -18.44 4.25 -71.42
C ARG A 3 -17.99 5.69 -71.19
N ALA A 4 -17.97 6.12 -69.92
CA ALA A 4 -16.95 7.02 -69.36
C ALA A 4 -16.94 6.84 -67.83
N SER A 5 -16.17 5.92 -67.27
CA SER A 5 -14.80 6.12 -66.75
C SER A 5 -14.67 7.34 -65.83
N ARG A 6 -14.89 7.14 -64.53
CA ARG A 6 -14.59 8.12 -63.47
C ARG A 6 -13.52 7.52 -62.55
N ARG A 7 -12.27 7.94 -62.74
CA ARG A 7 -11.15 7.66 -61.83
C ARG A 7 -11.39 8.40 -60.50
N GLN A 8 -11.55 7.67 -59.41
CA GLN A 8 -11.39 8.22 -58.07
C GLN A 8 -9.90 8.30 -57.73
N VAL A 9 -9.40 9.51 -57.51
CA VAL A 9 -8.10 9.76 -56.93
C VAL A 9 -8.29 9.78 -55.41
N LEU A 10 -7.83 8.73 -54.72
CA LEU A 10 -7.71 8.72 -53.27
C LEU A 10 -6.59 9.69 -52.87
N SER A 11 -6.99 10.84 -52.35
CA SER A 11 -6.10 11.80 -51.70
C SER A 11 -5.56 11.18 -50.41
N ILE A 12 -4.32 10.72 -50.44
CA ILE A 12 -3.56 10.36 -49.26
C ILE A 12 -3.14 11.67 -48.60
N GLY A 13 -3.91 12.11 -47.59
CA GLY A 13 -3.54 13.25 -46.76
C GLY A 13 -2.21 13.00 -46.05
N PRO A 14 -1.38 14.03 -45.84
CA PRO A 14 -0.07 13.87 -45.24
C PRO A 14 -0.20 13.35 -43.80
N SER A 15 0.37 12.16 -43.56
CA SER A 15 0.61 11.62 -42.23
C SER A 15 1.33 12.67 -41.38
N ARG A 16 0.68 13.16 -40.33
CA ARG A 16 1.33 13.99 -39.32
C ARG A 16 2.53 13.20 -38.77
N PRO A 17 3.74 13.77 -38.74
CA PRO A 17 4.84 13.12 -38.06
C PRO A 17 4.47 13.02 -36.58
N VAL A 18 4.38 11.79 -36.07
CA VAL A 18 4.45 11.55 -34.63
C VAL A 18 5.82 12.06 -34.23
N ARG A 19 5.86 13.27 -33.70
CA ARG A 19 7.06 13.88 -33.15
C ARG A 19 7.42 13.00 -31.96
N SER A 20 8.29 12.01 -32.16
CA SER A 20 8.84 11.29 -31.04
C SER A 20 9.59 12.34 -30.22
N ILE A 21 9.05 12.63 -29.04
CA ILE A 21 9.70 13.52 -28.09
C ILE A 21 10.94 12.74 -27.68
N ALA A 22 12.08 13.05 -28.31
CA ALA A 22 13.37 12.59 -27.88
C ALA A 22 13.62 13.20 -26.50
N MET A 23 13.09 12.54 -25.46
CA MET A 23 13.33 12.92 -24.08
C MET A 23 14.81 12.72 -23.80
N LYS A 24 15.44 13.77 -23.29
CA LYS A 24 16.84 13.70 -22.88
C LYS A 24 16.93 12.78 -21.66
N ILE A 25 18.00 12.00 -21.56
CA ILE A 25 18.23 11.09 -20.42
C ILE A 25 18.06 11.80 -19.07
N ASN A 26 18.52 13.05 -18.93
CA ASN A 26 18.34 13.84 -17.71
C ASN A 26 16.85 14.07 -17.34
N GLN A 27 15.97 14.24 -18.33
CA GLN A 27 14.52 14.37 -18.11
C GLN A 27 13.92 13.06 -17.62
N LEU A 28 14.34 11.93 -18.21
CA LEU A 28 13.92 10.60 -17.75
C LEU A 28 14.37 10.32 -16.31
N LEU A 29 15.61 10.70 -15.95
CA LEU A 29 16.13 10.54 -14.60
C LEU A 29 15.38 11.42 -13.58
N GLN A 30 15.06 12.67 -13.94
CA GLN A 30 14.23 13.56 -13.09
C GLN A 30 12.81 13.02 -12.92
N GLN A 31 12.20 12.54 -14.00
CA GLN A 31 10.88 11.93 -13.95
C GLN A 31 10.85 10.68 -13.07
N ARG A 32 11.88 9.83 -13.16
CA ARG A 32 12.03 8.66 -12.28
C ARG A 32 12.06 9.06 -10.81
N ALA A 33 12.83 10.09 -10.44
CA ALA A 33 12.90 10.55 -9.05
C ALA A 33 11.54 11.05 -8.52
N SER A 34 10.80 11.79 -9.36
CA SER A 34 9.45 12.26 -9.02
C SER A 34 8.47 11.09 -8.83
N LEU A 35 8.47 10.13 -9.76
CA LEU A 35 7.62 8.95 -9.69
C LEU A 35 7.91 8.12 -8.43
N LEU A 36 9.18 7.87 -8.10
CA LEU A 36 9.56 7.15 -6.89
C LEU A 36 9.07 7.85 -5.62
N ARG A 37 9.15 9.18 -5.57
CA ARG A 37 8.64 9.97 -4.45
C ARG A 37 7.13 9.86 -4.33
N GLN A 38 6.40 9.95 -5.45
CA GLN A 38 4.94 9.82 -5.47
C GLN A 38 4.50 8.41 -5.06
N THR A 39 5.17 7.37 -5.54
CA THR A 39 4.90 5.98 -5.13
C THR A 39 5.13 5.80 -3.64
N ARG A 40 6.23 6.32 -3.09
CA ARG A 40 6.48 6.26 -1.65
C ARG A 40 5.36 6.94 -0.87
N LEU A 41 4.97 8.16 -1.25
CA LEU A 41 3.93 8.90 -0.55
C LEU A 41 2.56 8.18 -0.61
N ALA A 42 2.23 7.60 -1.77
CA ALA A 42 1.02 6.79 -1.93
C ALA A 42 1.04 5.56 -1.01
N ASN A 43 2.18 4.88 -0.89
CA ASN A 43 2.34 3.75 0.04
C ASN A 43 2.19 4.20 1.50
N VAL A 44 2.79 5.33 1.90
CA VAL A 44 2.64 5.89 3.26
C VAL A 44 1.15 6.18 3.55
N ALA A 45 0.44 6.80 2.61
CA ALA A 45 -0.99 7.10 2.77
C ALA A 45 -1.83 5.83 2.91
N PHE A 46 -1.58 4.82 2.07
CA PHE A 46 -2.24 3.52 2.17
C PHE A 46 -1.97 2.85 3.52
N MET A 47 -0.71 2.81 3.96
CA MET A 47 -0.32 2.22 5.25
C MET A 47 -0.95 2.97 6.44
N TYR A 48 -1.01 4.31 6.38
CA TYR A 48 -1.64 5.11 7.42
C TYR A 48 -3.13 4.75 7.58
N ALA A 49 -3.83 4.57 6.47
CA ALA A 49 -5.22 4.21 6.50
C ALA A 49 -5.44 2.75 6.95
N GLU A 50 -4.57 1.82 6.57
CA GLU A 50 -4.59 0.45 7.09
C GLU A 50 -4.34 0.40 8.62
N VAL A 51 -3.41 1.21 9.15
CA VAL A 51 -3.26 1.38 10.62
C VAL A 51 -4.60 1.78 11.24
N GLY A 52 -5.30 2.74 10.64
CA GLY A 52 -6.63 3.17 11.09
C GLY A 52 -7.65 2.02 11.12
N ARG A 53 -7.64 1.12 10.13
CA ARG A 53 -8.50 -0.06 10.10
C ARG A 53 -8.18 -1.04 11.23
N PHE A 54 -6.91 -1.33 11.47
CA PHE A 54 -6.45 -2.18 12.57
C PHE A 54 -6.84 -1.60 13.93
N VAL A 55 -6.59 -0.30 14.15
CA VAL A 55 -6.99 0.42 15.37
C VAL A 55 -8.50 0.34 15.56
N GLY A 56 -9.29 0.63 14.53
CA GLY A 56 -10.75 0.54 14.59
C GLY A 56 -11.24 -0.85 14.97
N ARG A 57 -10.57 -1.92 14.47
CA ARG A 57 -10.89 -3.30 14.84
C ARG A 57 -10.52 -3.61 16.29
N ILE A 58 -9.31 -3.24 16.73
CA ILE A 58 -8.84 -3.41 18.11
C ILE A 58 -9.80 -2.74 19.09
N VAL A 59 -10.20 -1.49 18.82
CA VAL A 59 -11.13 -0.74 19.65
C VAL A 59 -12.51 -1.39 19.68
N ARG A 60 -13.08 -1.77 18.53
CA ARG A 60 -14.41 -2.41 18.46
C ARG A 60 -14.45 -3.77 19.17
N GLY A 61 -13.37 -4.55 19.07
CA GLY A 61 -13.24 -5.83 19.79
C GLY A 61 -12.82 -5.68 21.25
N ASN A 62 -12.56 -4.45 21.73
CA ASN A 62 -11.93 -4.17 23.03
C ASN A 62 -10.69 -5.06 23.27
N LEU A 63 -9.89 -5.27 22.21
CA LEU A 63 -8.70 -6.11 22.25
C LEU A 63 -7.58 -5.36 22.98
N ARG A 64 -6.92 -6.06 23.91
CA ARG A 64 -5.87 -5.51 24.76
C ARG A 64 -4.84 -6.58 25.07
N GLY A 65 -3.67 -6.13 25.48
CA GLY A 65 -2.58 -6.99 25.89
C GLY A 65 -1.42 -6.97 24.91
N GLN A 66 -0.32 -7.54 25.36
CA GLN A 66 0.86 -7.70 24.54
C GLN A 66 0.69 -8.85 23.54
N VAL A 67 1.13 -8.61 22.31
CA VAL A 67 1.19 -9.60 21.24
C VAL A 67 2.57 -9.58 20.60
N THR A 68 2.94 -10.72 20.03
CA THR A 68 4.12 -10.86 19.18
C THR A 68 3.69 -11.33 17.79
N LEU A 69 3.95 -10.51 16.78
CA LEU A 69 3.85 -10.89 15.38
C LEU A 69 5.19 -11.48 14.94
N TYR A 70 5.20 -12.74 14.54
CA TYR A 70 6.36 -13.37 13.94
C TYR A 70 6.26 -13.31 12.43
N LEU A 71 7.32 -12.89 11.75
CA LEU A 71 7.37 -12.84 10.29
C LEU A 71 7.67 -14.23 9.71
N ALA A 72 7.37 -14.40 8.43
CA ALA A 72 7.79 -15.57 7.67
C ALA A 72 9.32 -15.70 7.72
N ASP A 73 9.79 -16.91 7.97
CA ASP A 73 11.20 -17.25 8.12
C ASP A 73 11.43 -18.65 7.58
N SER A 74 12.17 -18.74 6.47
CA SER A 74 12.49 -20.02 5.83
C SER A 74 13.41 -20.90 6.68
N THR A 75 14.26 -20.29 7.52
CA THR A 75 15.18 -21.03 8.40
C THR A 75 14.45 -21.66 9.58
N ALA A 76 13.45 -20.97 10.11
CA ALA A 76 12.56 -21.48 11.15
C ALA A 76 11.37 -22.29 10.59
N GLN A 77 11.35 -22.61 9.29
CA GLN A 77 10.27 -23.31 8.58
C GLN A 77 8.89 -22.64 8.74
N ARG A 78 8.87 -21.32 8.96
CA ARG A 78 7.64 -20.54 9.07
C ARG A 78 7.32 -19.91 7.71
N ALA A 79 6.42 -20.54 6.97
CA ALA A 79 6.02 -20.04 5.65
C ALA A 79 5.15 -18.77 5.70
N TRP A 80 4.43 -18.54 6.80
CA TRP A 80 3.44 -17.46 6.94
C TRP A 80 3.63 -16.70 8.26
N PRO A 81 3.34 -15.38 8.28
CA PRO A 81 3.36 -14.64 9.52
C PRO A 81 2.29 -15.16 10.49
N ILE A 82 2.58 -15.11 11.78
CA ILE A 82 1.65 -15.53 12.83
C ILE A 82 1.59 -14.48 13.95
N LEU A 83 0.39 -14.20 14.45
CA LEU A 83 0.16 -13.30 15.57
C LEU A 83 -0.14 -14.11 16.83
N VAL A 84 0.67 -13.94 17.86
CA VAL A 84 0.58 -14.68 19.12
C VAL A 84 0.26 -13.73 20.27
N ALA A 85 -0.75 -14.05 21.06
CA ALA A 85 -1.02 -13.40 22.35
C ALA A 85 0.04 -13.77 23.38
N ASP A 86 0.82 -12.78 23.82
CA ASP A 86 1.68 -12.93 25.00
C ASP A 86 0.85 -12.72 26.29
N GLU A 87 -0.18 -11.86 26.20
CA GLU A 87 -1.17 -11.61 27.25
C GLU A 87 -2.58 -11.75 26.67
N GLY A 88 -3.52 -12.28 27.47
CA GLY A 88 -4.92 -12.42 27.08
C GLY A 88 -5.25 -13.78 26.44
N SER A 89 -6.18 -13.80 25.48
CA SER A 89 -6.68 -15.02 24.84
C SER A 89 -6.33 -15.06 23.36
N GLN A 90 -5.56 -16.05 22.95
CA GLN A 90 -5.26 -16.32 21.54
C GLN A 90 -6.53 -16.56 20.71
N ALA A 91 -7.51 -17.30 21.25
CA ALA A 91 -8.75 -17.59 20.55
C ALA A 91 -9.57 -16.32 20.24
N VAL A 92 -9.51 -15.32 21.12
CA VAL A 92 -10.17 -14.02 20.88
C VAL A 92 -9.46 -13.25 19.76
N LEU A 93 -8.13 -13.32 19.67
CA LEU A 93 -7.42 -12.72 18.54
C LEU A 93 -7.79 -13.38 17.21
N GLU A 94 -7.84 -14.71 17.17
CA GLU A 94 -8.17 -15.48 15.98
C GLU A 94 -9.61 -15.27 15.50
N GLU A 95 -10.54 -14.96 16.41
CA GLU A 95 -11.91 -14.56 16.04
C GLU A 95 -11.94 -13.21 15.29
N HIS A 96 -11.02 -12.30 15.63
CA HIS A 96 -10.99 -10.95 15.07
C HIS A 96 -10.00 -10.78 13.91
N PHE A 97 -8.98 -11.62 13.78
CA PHE A 97 -7.95 -11.50 12.75
C PHE A 97 -7.88 -12.77 11.90
N LEU A 98 -8.14 -12.61 10.61
CA LEU A 98 -7.94 -13.66 9.62
C LEU A 98 -6.46 -13.70 9.20
N ASP A 99 -6.03 -14.81 8.62
CA ASP A 99 -4.66 -14.96 8.10
C ASP A 99 -4.25 -13.83 7.15
N LYS A 100 -5.19 -13.36 6.32
CA LYS A 100 -4.98 -12.21 5.45
C LYS A 100 -4.71 -10.93 6.24
N ASP A 101 -5.44 -10.67 7.32
CA ASP A 101 -5.20 -9.50 8.16
C ASP A 101 -3.82 -9.59 8.83
N ILE A 102 -3.39 -10.79 9.22
CA ILE A 102 -2.06 -11.01 9.80
C ILE A 102 -0.96 -10.74 8.76
N LEU A 103 -1.18 -11.14 7.50
CA LEU A 103 -0.27 -10.83 6.39
C LEU A 103 -0.20 -9.34 6.11
N ASP A 104 -1.35 -8.67 5.99
CA ASP A 104 -1.43 -7.22 5.75
C ASP A 104 -0.76 -6.43 6.91
N LEU A 105 -0.92 -6.91 8.15
CA LEU A 105 -0.25 -6.36 9.32
C LEU A 105 1.29 -6.55 9.26
N ALA A 106 1.75 -7.72 8.82
CA ALA A 106 3.17 -7.99 8.66
C ALA A 106 3.81 -7.06 7.64
N ASP A 107 3.20 -6.88 6.47
CA ASP A 107 3.66 -5.97 5.44
C ASP A 107 3.71 -4.51 5.94
N LEU A 108 2.70 -4.10 6.70
CA LEU A 108 2.64 -2.79 7.33
C LEU A 108 3.78 -2.57 8.34
N LEU A 109 4.04 -3.53 9.20
CA LEU A 109 5.10 -3.43 10.20
C LEU A 109 6.49 -3.47 9.57
N VAL A 110 6.68 -4.27 8.52
CA VAL A 110 7.93 -4.27 7.73
C VAL A 110 8.13 -2.91 7.06
N PHE A 111 7.08 -2.35 6.44
CA PHE A 111 7.16 -1.04 5.80
C PHE A 111 7.57 0.07 6.79
N THR A 112 6.96 0.07 7.99
CA THR A 112 7.24 1.08 9.02
C THR A 112 8.57 0.89 9.73
N ALA A 113 9.09 -0.34 9.82
CA ALA A 113 10.40 -0.64 10.41
C ALA A 113 11.59 -0.22 9.52
N GLY A 114 11.34 0.03 8.23
CA GLY A 114 12.39 0.37 7.27
C GLY A 114 13.23 -0.83 6.85
N ASN A 115 14.51 -0.61 6.55
CA ASN A 115 15.38 -1.62 5.94
C ASN A 115 16.04 -2.58 6.95
N GLU A 116 15.72 -2.47 8.24
CA GLU A 116 16.30 -3.37 9.24
C GLU A 116 15.58 -4.72 9.22
N PRO A 117 16.29 -5.83 8.95
CA PRO A 117 15.68 -7.15 9.01
C PRO A 117 15.22 -7.46 10.44
N ARG A 118 13.98 -7.90 10.58
CA ARG A 118 13.38 -8.29 11.87
C ARG A 118 12.71 -9.63 11.72
N ALA A 119 12.81 -10.48 12.74
CA ALA A 119 12.11 -11.77 12.77
C ALA A 119 10.72 -11.66 13.40
N SER A 120 10.50 -10.64 14.25
CA SER A 120 9.24 -10.42 14.93
C SER A 120 9.05 -8.96 15.38
N PHE A 121 7.81 -8.65 15.76
CA PHE A 121 7.39 -7.39 16.33
C PHE A 121 6.56 -7.65 17.59
N THR A 122 7.01 -7.13 18.73
CA THR A 122 6.26 -7.19 19.99
C THR A 122 5.71 -5.81 20.35
N PHE A 123 4.41 -5.75 20.62
CA PHE A 123 3.70 -4.51 20.93
C PHE A 123 2.42 -4.76 21.71
N ARG A 124 1.91 -3.73 22.39
CA ARG A 124 0.59 -3.76 23.02
C ARG A 124 -0.47 -3.34 22.00
N LEU A 125 -1.58 -4.06 21.94
CA LEU A 125 -2.67 -3.78 20.98
C LEU A 125 -3.26 -2.38 21.19
N GLU A 126 -3.46 -1.98 22.44
CA GLU A 126 -3.98 -0.67 22.80
C GLU A 126 -3.06 0.50 22.42
N GLU A 127 -1.77 0.26 22.22
CA GLU A 127 -0.78 1.26 21.83
C GLU A 127 -0.49 1.27 20.32
N PHE A 128 -1.09 0.35 19.56
CA PHE A 128 -0.79 0.12 18.14
C PHE A 128 -0.92 1.41 17.31
N GLY A 129 -2.03 2.13 17.47
CA GLY A 129 -2.29 3.35 16.72
C GLY A 129 -1.29 4.47 17.02
N SER A 130 -0.99 4.71 18.30
CA SER A 130 0.00 5.72 18.71
C SER A 130 1.41 5.37 18.25
N ARG A 131 1.77 4.08 18.25
CA ARG A 131 3.13 3.63 17.93
C ARG A 131 3.42 3.68 16.43
N PHE A 132 2.49 3.22 15.59
CA PHE A 132 2.73 3.08 14.15
C PHE A 132 2.05 4.18 13.32
N GLY A 133 0.91 4.71 13.78
CA GLY A 133 0.16 5.73 13.05
C GLY A 133 0.81 7.12 13.10
N LEU A 134 1.47 7.47 14.21
CA LEU A 134 2.03 8.82 14.41
C LEU A 134 3.18 9.11 13.44
N ALA A 135 4.09 8.16 13.23
CA ALA A 135 5.20 8.33 12.30
C ALA A 135 4.72 8.51 10.85
N LEU A 136 3.75 7.70 10.42
CA LEU A 136 3.15 7.80 9.08
C LEU A 136 2.42 9.13 8.89
N ARG A 137 1.68 9.58 9.91
CA ARG A 137 1.02 10.90 9.92
C ARG A 137 2.02 12.03 9.73
N HIS A 138 3.12 12.03 10.49
CA HIS A 138 4.14 13.05 10.35
C HIS A 138 4.80 13.06 8.97
N GLU A 139 5.03 11.89 8.37
CA GLU A 139 5.56 11.80 6.99
C GLU A 139 4.59 12.39 5.96
N LEU A 140 3.28 12.15 6.12
CA LEU A 140 2.24 12.71 5.26
C LEU A 140 2.12 14.23 5.41
N GLU A 141 2.06 14.72 6.64
CA GLU A 141 1.98 16.15 6.94
C GLU A 141 3.23 16.89 6.44
N ALA A 142 4.43 16.32 6.61
CA ALA A 142 5.68 16.88 6.08
C ALA A 142 5.71 16.93 4.54
N ALA A 143 4.96 16.07 3.87
CA ALA A 143 4.77 16.09 2.42
C ALA A 143 3.66 17.06 1.97
N GLY A 144 3.00 17.77 2.90
CA GLY A 144 1.90 18.69 2.62
C GLY A 144 0.56 17.99 2.35
N VAL A 145 0.41 16.74 2.78
CA VAL A 145 -0.87 16.02 2.68
C VAL A 145 -1.76 16.43 3.85
N GLU A 146 -2.91 17.02 3.54
CA GLU A 146 -3.95 17.32 4.52
C GLU A 146 -4.70 16.03 4.88
N LEU A 147 -4.65 15.65 6.15
CA LEU A 147 -5.39 14.50 6.65
C LEU A 147 -6.78 14.95 7.07
N THR A 148 -7.79 14.64 6.26
CA THR A 148 -9.18 14.77 6.69
C THR A 148 -9.48 13.65 7.67
N ASP A 149 -9.85 13.98 8.90
CA ASP A 149 -10.33 12.98 9.86
C ASP A 149 -11.51 12.22 9.24
N GLY A 150 -11.34 10.92 9.01
CA GLY A 150 -12.40 10.04 8.49
C GLY A 150 -12.37 9.72 7.00
N ALA A 151 -11.24 9.87 6.30
CA ALA A 151 -11.11 9.34 4.94
C ALA A 151 -11.22 7.80 4.93
N GLU A 152 -12.42 7.27 4.67
CA GLU A 152 -12.62 5.86 4.36
C GLU A 152 -11.84 5.53 3.09
N LEU A 153 -10.97 4.51 3.16
CA LEU A 153 -10.33 3.99 1.95
C LEU A 153 -11.41 3.55 0.96
N PRO A 154 -11.22 3.80 -0.35
CA PRO A 154 -12.04 3.15 -1.35
C PRO A 154 -11.91 1.65 -1.15
N GLN A 155 -13.00 1.01 -0.70
CA GLN A 155 -13.06 -0.44 -0.62
C GLN A 155 -12.84 -0.94 -2.05
N ASP A 156 -11.71 -1.60 -2.30
CA ASP A 156 -11.50 -2.28 -3.56
C ASP A 156 -12.50 -3.45 -3.62
N LYS A 157 -13.67 -3.17 -4.19
CA LYS A 157 -14.77 -4.13 -4.38
C LYS A 157 -14.45 -5.16 -5.47
N THR A 158 -13.20 -5.23 -5.92
CA THR A 158 -12.75 -6.11 -7.00
C THR A 158 -11.95 -7.26 -6.42
N ARG A 159 -12.59 -8.25 -5.78
CA ARG A 159 -12.06 -9.61 -5.55
C ARG A 159 -13.13 -10.46 -4.85
N GLU A 160 -14.13 -10.86 -5.63
CA GLU A 160 -14.86 -12.12 -5.40
C GLU A 160 -14.08 -13.28 -6.04
#